data_AF-A0A3N5V2M7-F1
#
_entry.id   AF-A0A3N5V2M7-F1
#
_cell.length_a   1.000
_cell.length_b   1.000
_cell.length_c   1.000
_cell.angle_alpha   90.00
_cell.angle_beta   90.00
_cell.angle_gamma   90.00
#
_symmetry.space_group_name_H-M   'P 1'
#
loop_
_entity.id
_entity.type
_entity.pdbx_description
1 polymer ?
#
loop_
_entity_poly.entity_id
_entity_poly.type
_entity_poly.pdbx_seq_one_letter_code
_entity_poly.pdbx_strand_id
1 'polypeptide(L)' 'MPKERIKFFRSYEPHGLEQDINHFLENETKVVMDITFLHTVTGHGNEIFYDAYVRYTPKSASKSKEGS' A
#
# COMPACT_ATOMS: atom_id res chain seq x y z
N MET A 1 -1.10 20.20 -6.24
CA MET A 1 -0.21 19.24 -5.53
C MET A 1 -0.85 17.86 -5.60
N PRO A 2 -0.09 16.77 -5.85
CA PRO A 2 -0.65 15.42 -5.82
C PRO A 2 -1.25 15.15 -4.45
N LYS A 3 -2.52 14.72 -4.39
CA LYS A 3 -3.18 14.42 -3.11
C LYS A 3 -2.62 13.11 -2.56
N GLU A 4 -2.02 13.16 -1.38
CA GLU A 4 -1.56 11.98 -0.65
C GLU A 4 -2.73 11.01 -0.41
N ARG A 5 -2.44 9.71 -0.55
CA ARG A 5 -3.37 8.60 -0.33
C ARG A 5 -2.73 7.59 0.61
N ILE A 6 -3.59 6.85 1.31
CA ILE A 6 -3.20 5.77 2.20
C ILE A 6 -3.88 4.50 1.71
N LYS A 7 -3.11 3.42 1.53
CA LYS A 7 -3.62 2.08 1.29
C LYS A 7 -3.34 1.22 2.52
N PHE A 8 -4.38 0.55 3.01
CA PHE A 8 -4.30 -0.39 4.11
C PHE A 8 -4.28 -1.83 3.58
N PHE A 9 -3.44 -2.66 4.20
CA PHE A 9 -3.34 -4.10 3.97
C PHE A 9 -3.47 -4.82 5.30
N ARG A 10 -4.12 -5.98 5.30
CA ARG A 10 -4.27 -6.87 6.45
C ARG A 10 -4.18 -8.31 5.97
N SER A 11 -3.40 -9.12 6.67
CA SER A 11 -3.30 -10.56 6.44
C SER A 11 -3.21 -11.31 7.77
N TYR A 12 -3.69 -12.55 7.77
CA TYR A 12 -3.46 -13.49 8.88
C TYR A 12 -2.13 -14.25 8.73
N GLU A 13 -1.50 -14.15 7.55
CA GLU A 13 -0.23 -14.79 7.21
C GLU A 13 0.81 -13.74 6.76
N PRO A 14 2.06 -13.78 7.27
CA PRO A 14 3.09 -12.81 6.90
C PRO A 14 3.36 -12.77 5.39
N HIS A 15 3.46 -13.94 4.77
CA HIS A 15 3.77 -14.06 3.34
C HIS A 15 2.68 -13.47 2.44
N GLY A 16 1.41 -13.60 2.82
CA GLY A 16 0.30 -12.99 2.07
C GLY A 16 0.37 -11.46 2.09
N LEU A 17 0.73 -10.87 3.24
CA LEU A 17 0.89 -9.42 3.35
C LEU A 17 2.01 -8.89 2.45
N GLU A 18 3.15 -9.59 2.44
CA GLU A 18 4.30 -9.21 1.63
C GLU A 18 3.98 -9.26 0.13
N GLN A 19 3.27 -10.29 -0.34
CA GLN A 19 2.84 -10.41 -1.73
C GLN A 19 1.91 -9.27 -2.16
N ASP A 20 0.91 -8.96 -1.34
CA ASP A 20 -0.05 -7.88 -1.64
C ASP A 20 0.63 -6.51 -1.71
N ILE A 21 1.58 -6.26 -0.80
CA ILE A 21 2.37 -5.03 -0.80
C ILE A 21 3.26 -4.99 -2.03
N ASN A 22 3.99 -6.06 -2.35
CA ASN A 22 4.87 -6.10 -3.53
C ASN A 22 4.10 -5.86 -4.84
N HIS A 23 2.99 -6.56 -5.03
CA HIS A 23 2.11 -6.33 -6.18
C HIS A 23 1.57 -4.89 -6.20
N PHE A 24 1.26 -4.31 -5.04
CA PHE A 24 0.95 -2.89 -4.97
C PHE A 24 2.15 -2.05 -5.40
N LEU A 25 3.37 -2.30 -4.94
CA LEU A 25 4.56 -1.49 -5.25
C LEU A 25 4.95 -1.52 -6.74
N GLU A 26 4.76 -2.64 -7.43
CA GLU A 26 5.13 -2.83 -8.85
C GLU A 26 4.48 -1.83 -9.82
N ASN A 27 3.32 -1.29 -9.47
CA ASN A 27 2.62 -0.37 -10.36
C ASN A 27 3.31 1.03 -10.39
N GLU A 28 3.90 1.38 -11.54
CA GLU A 28 4.69 2.60 -11.73
C GLU A 28 3.90 3.91 -11.66
N THR A 29 2.56 3.87 -11.60
CA THR A 29 1.69 5.06 -11.62
C THR A 29 1.60 5.79 -10.27
N LYS A 30 2.48 5.49 -9.32
CA LYS A 30 2.52 6.12 -8.00
C LYS A 30 3.95 6.29 -7.50
N VAL A 31 4.11 7.22 -6.57
CA VAL A 31 5.32 7.43 -5.77
C VAL A 31 4.98 7.06 -4.34
N VAL A 32 5.69 6.07 -3.81
CA VAL A 32 5.55 5.63 -2.42
C VAL A 32 6.37 6.57 -1.55
N MET A 33 5.73 7.06 -0.48
CA MET A 33 6.32 8.01 0.46
C MET A 33 6.82 7.30 1.70
N ASP A 34 6.03 6.35 2.22
CA ASP A 34 6.26 5.67 3.49
C ASP A 34 5.48 4.35 3.56
N ILE A 35 6.00 3.38 4.31
CA ILE A 35 5.37 2.10 4.60
C ILE A 35 5.54 1.81 6.09
N THR A 36 4.43 1.61 6.81
CA THR A 36 4.43 1.23 8.23
C THR A 36 3.85 -0.17 8.40
N PHE A 37 4.58 -1.06 9.06
CA PHE A 37 4.13 -2.40 9.42
C PHE A 37 3.69 -2.47 10.87
N LEU A 38 2.56 -3.13 11.13
CA LEU A 38 2.03 -3.37 12.46
C LEU A 38 1.76 -4.86 12.65
N HIS A 39 2.12 -5.34 13.83
CA HIS A 39 1.79 -6.68 14.29
C HIS A 39 0.70 -6.56 15.35
N THR A 40 -0.52 -6.99 15.00
CA THR A 40 -1.71 -6.83 15.84
C THR A 40 -2.08 -8.18 16.46
N VAL A 41 -2.08 -8.24 17.80
CA VAL A 41 -2.54 -9.42 18.56
C VAL A 41 -3.87 -9.08 19.22
N THR A 42 -4.94 -9.83 18.93
CA THR A 42 -6.25 -9.60 19.58
C THR A 42 -6.35 -10.37 20.89
N GLY A 43 -6.82 -9.70 21.94
CA GLY A 43 -6.88 -10.25 23.30
C GLY A 43 -7.91 -11.37 23.49
N HIS A 44 -8.78 -11.65 22.51
CA HIS A 44 -9.91 -12.57 22.66
C HIS A 44 -9.72 -13.96 22.01
N GLY A 45 -8.52 -14.26 21.50
CA GLY A 45 -8.23 -15.55 20.87
C GLY A 45 -6.77 -15.78 20.46
N ASN A 46 -5.84 -14.89 20.84
CA ASN A 46 -4.47 -14.85 20.31
C ASN A 46 -4.42 -14.84 18.78
N GLU A 47 -5.43 -14.25 18.12
CA GLU A 47 -5.39 -14.10 16.68
C GLU A 47 -4.34 -13.05 16.34
N ILE A 48 -3.47 -13.42 15.41
CA ILE A 48 -2.38 -12.58 14.94
C ILE A 48 -2.75 -12.06 13.56
N PHE A 49 -2.66 -10.75 13.41
CA PHE A 49 -2.81 -10.06 12.14
C PHE A 49 -1.55 -9.27 11.84
N TYR A 50 -1.19 -9.23 10.56
CA TYR A 50 -0.15 -8.40 10.01
C TYR A 50 -0.83 -7.30 9.22
N ASP A 51 -0.69 -6.08 9.70
CA ASP A 51 -1.26 -4.88 9.09
C ASP A 51 -0.14 -4.04 8.46
N ALA A 52 -0.44 -3.36 7.35
CA ALA A 52 0.47 -2.39 6.76
C ALA A 52 -0.27 -1.17 6.20
N TYR A 53 0.34 0.00 6.35
CA TYR A 53 -0.11 1.25 5.77
C TYR A 53 0.92 1.73 4.76
N VAL A 54 0.51 1.89 3.50
CA VAL A 54 1.35 2.47 2.45
C VAL A 54 0.83 3.87 2.13
N ARG A 55 1.67 4.88 2.38
CA ARG A 55 1.41 6.28 2.00
C ARG A 55 1.99 6.53 0.62
N TYR A 56 1.19 7.07 -0.29
CA TYR A 56 1.61 7.27 -1.68
C TYR A 56 0.94 8.47 -2.32
N THR A 57 1.55 9.00 -3.38
CA THR A 57 0.93 9.95 -4.29
C THR A 57 0.76 9.31 -5.66
N PRO A 58 -0.42 9.40 -6.31
CA PRO A 58 -0.54 9.03 -7.71
C PRO A 58 0.37 9.92 -8.54
N LYS A 59 1.16 9.34 -9.44
CA LYS A 59 1.77 10.11 -10.52
C LYS A 59 0.59 10.57 -11.38
N SER A 60 0.42 11.88 -11.55
CA SER A 60 -0.48 12.38 -12.58
C SER A 60 -0.03 11.72 -13.88
N ALA A 61 -0.90 10.91 -14.50
CA ALA A 61 -0.70 10.60 -15.91
C ALA A 61 -0.66 11.96 -16.59
N SER A 62 0.52 12.40 -16.99
CA SER A 62 0.66 13.45 -17.99
C SER A 62 -0.16 12.90 -19.15
N LYS A 63 -1.40 13.38 -19.32
CA LYS A 63 -2.08 13.28 -20.61
C LYS A 63 -1.12 14.00 -21.54
N SER A 64 -0.31 13.24 -22.26
CA SER A 64 0.37 13.71 -23.45
C SER A 64 -0.73 14.24 -24.36
N LYS A 65 -1.02 15.54 -24.25
CA LYS A 65 -1.62 16.29 -25.33
C LYS A 65 -0.52 16.49 -26.37
N GLU A 66 -0.18 15.41 -27.07
CA GLU A 66 0.17 15.51 -28.49
C GLU A 66 -1.19 15.30 -29.18
N GLY A 67 -1.82 16.31 -29.77
CA GLY A 67 -1.28 17.08 -30.86
C GLY A 67 -1.53 16.29 -32.15
N SER A 68 -2.75 16.31 -32.67
CA SER A 68 -3.13 15.95 -34.04
C SER A 68 -4.48 16.57 -34.37
#